data_AF-A0A202DWN8-F1
#
_entry.id   AF-A0A202DWN8-F1
#
_cell.length_a   1.000
_cell.length_b   1.000
_cell.length_c   1.000
_cell.angle_alpha   90.00
_cell.angle_beta   90.00
_cell.angle_gamma   90.00
#
_symmetry.space_group_name_H-M   'P 1'
#
loop_
_entity.id
_entity.type
_entity.pdbx_description
1 polymer ?
#
loop_
_entity_poly.entity_id
_entity_poly.type
_entity_poly.pdbx_seq_one_letter_code
_entity_poly.pdbx_strand_id
1 'polypeptide(L)'
;QQILANCYEAVVGALYLDKGYAAAKAFIDHTLLPTLPEILQNGTWLDPKSRLQEMVQSRDGFTPIYKVTSEEGPDHDKMFVVGVYINDKLIGEGEGPSKQAAQVTAATAALKKYIKEN
;
A
#
# COMPACT_ATOMS: atom_id res chain seq x y z
N GLN A 1 -8.05 -4.46 -8.55
CA GLN A 1 -8.69 -4.47 -7.21
C GLN A 1 -10.07 -3.82 -7.18
N GLN A 2 -10.41 -2.84 -8.03
CA GLN A 2 -11.74 -2.21 -8.03
C GLN A 2 -12.92 -3.18 -8.25
N ILE A 3 -12.78 -4.19 -9.11
CA ILE A 3 -13.88 -5.14 -9.39
C ILE A 3 -14.31 -5.92 -8.14
N LEU A 4 -13.35 -6.43 -7.35
CA LEU A 4 -13.67 -7.24 -6.17
C LEU A 4 -14.31 -6.38 -5.07
N ALA A 5 -13.82 -5.15 -4.87
CA ALA A 5 -14.42 -4.19 -3.95
C ALA A 5 -15.86 -3.85 -4.36
N ASN A 6 -16.09 -3.54 -5.64
CA ASN A 6 -17.42 -3.26 -6.16
C ASN A 6 -18.37 -4.47 -6.01
N CYS A 7 -17.88 -5.69 -6.26
CA CYS A 7 -18.67 -6.90 -6.03
C CYS A 7 -19.04 -7.08 -4.55
N TYR A 8 -18.11 -6.83 -3.63
CA TYR A 8 -18.39 -6.91 -2.19
C TYR A 8 -19.44 -5.88 -1.77
N GLU A 9 -19.31 -4.62 -2.20
CA GLU A 9 -20.28 -3.55 -1.94
C GLU A 9 -21.67 -3.89 -2.51
N ALA A 10 -21.73 -4.43 -3.73
CA ALA A 10 -22.98 -4.85 -4.34
C ALA A 10 -23.68 -5.96 -3.55
N VAL A 11 -22.93 -6.95 -3.06
CA VAL A 11 -23.47 -8.03 -2.20
C VAL A 11 -23.99 -7.47 -0.88
N VAL A 12 -23.24 -6.57 -0.22
CA VAL A 12 -23.68 -5.89 1.00
C VAL A 12 -24.96 -5.10 0.76
N GLY A 13 -25.04 -4.36 -0.35
CA GLY A 13 -26.21 -3.59 -0.75
C GLY A 13 -27.44 -4.46 -1.01
N ALA A 14 -27.27 -5.58 -1.73
CA ALA A 14 -28.34 -6.53 -1.97
C ALA A 14 -28.86 -7.14 -0.67
N LEU A 15 -27.95 -7.49 0.25
CA LEU A 15 -28.31 -8.08 1.55
C LEU A 15 -29.03 -7.07 2.46
N TYR A 16 -28.65 -5.79 2.39
CA TYR A 16 -29.36 -4.71 3.05
C TYR A 16 -30.78 -4.53 2.50
N LEU A 17 -30.96 -4.56 1.18
CA LEU A 17 -32.28 -4.41 0.54
C LEU A 17 -33.21 -5.61 0.82
N ASP A 18 -32.67 -6.83 0.85
CA ASP A 18 -33.44 -8.06 1.07
C ASP A 18 -33.74 -8.32 2.55
N LYS A 19 -32.76 -8.12 3.44
CA LYS A 19 -32.82 -8.56 4.86
C LYS A 19 -32.61 -7.45 5.87
N GLY A 20 -32.43 -6.21 5.43
CA GLY A 20 -32.26 -5.05 6.28
C GLY A 20 -30.87 -4.92 6.91
N TYR A 21 -30.72 -3.86 7.70
CA TYR A 21 -29.44 -3.44 8.30
C TYR A 21 -28.76 -4.53 9.14
N ALA A 22 -29.52 -5.24 9.99
CA ALA A 22 -28.94 -6.20 10.92
C ALA A 22 -28.21 -7.34 10.19
N ALA A 23 -28.79 -7.84 9.09
CA ALA A 23 -28.17 -8.88 8.27
C ALA A 23 -26.89 -8.35 7.59
N ALA A 24 -26.94 -7.14 7.03
CA ALA A 24 -25.79 -6.53 6.35
C ALA A 24 -24.63 -6.30 7.33
N LYS A 25 -24.95 -5.79 8.53
CA LYS A 25 -23.98 -5.61 9.61
C LYS A 25 -23.33 -6.94 10.01
N ALA A 26 -24.14 -7.98 10.26
CA ALA A 26 -23.61 -9.30 10.64
C ALA A 26 -22.67 -9.88 9.56
N PHE A 27 -23.02 -9.71 8.28
CA PHE A 27 -22.16 -10.13 7.17
C PHE A 27 -20.81 -9.39 7.16
N ILE A 28 -20.82 -8.06 7.31
CA ILE A 28 -19.59 -7.24 7.39
C ILE A 28 -18.76 -7.63 8.62
N ASP A 29 -19.39 -7.78 9.78
CA ASP A 29 -18.74 -8.16 11.04
C ASP A 29 -18.01 -9.50 10.93
N HIS A 30 -18.51 -10.43 10.12
CA HIS A 30 -17.93 -11.77 9.98
C HIS A 30 -16.95 -11.92 8.82
N THR A 31 -17.06 -11.08 7.79
CA THR A 31 -16.26 -11.25 6.55
C THR A 31 -15.18 -10.20 6.38
N LEU A 32 -15.39 -8.97 6.87
CA LEU A 32 -14.47 -7.86 6.70
C LEU A 32 -13.76 -7.49 8.02
N LEU A 33 -14.52 -7.27 9.09
CA LEU A 33 -13.95 -6.81 10.37
C LEU A 33 -12.89 -7.73 10.99
N PRO A 34 -12.89 -9.07 10.80
CA PRO A 34 -11.83 -9.92 11.34
C PRO A 34 -10.43 -9.58 10.80
N THR A 35 -10.35 -8.94 9.63
CA THR A 35 -9.08 -8.50 9.02
C THR A 35 -8.58 -7.15 9.57
N LEU A 36 -9.46 -6.37 10.21
CA LEU A 36 -9.17 -5.01 10.65
C LEU A 36 -8.04 -4.92 11.69
N PRO A 37 -7.95 -5.80 12.71
CA PRO A 37 -6.85 -5.74 13.68
C PRO A 37 -5.47 -5.85 13.05
N GLU A 38 -5.30 -6.75 12.07
CA GLU A 38 -4.04 -6.93 11.35
C GLU A 38 -3.69 -5.70 10.51
N ILE A 39 -4.69 -5.12 9.82
CA ILE A 39 -4.51 -3.91 9.01
C ILE A 39 -4.05 -2.74 9.87
N LEU A 40 -4.65 -2.58 11.06
CA LEU A 40 -4.29 -1.54 12.01
C LEU A 40 -2.89 -1.76 12.59
N GLN A 41 -2.56 -2.99 12.99
CA GLN A 41 -1.26 -3.34 13.55
C GLN A 41 -0.12 -3.12 12.55
N ASN A 42 -0.32 -3.54 11.30
CA ASN A 42 0.70 -3.43 10.25
C ASN A 42 0.72 -2.05 9.58
N GLY A 43 -0.28 -1.20 9.84
CA GLY A 43 -0.41 0.12 9.23
C GLY A 43 -0.58 0.05 7.71
N THR A 44 -1.04 -1.07 7.16
CA THR A 44 -1.18 -1.31 5.70
C THR A 44 -2.27 -0.47 5.05
N TRP A 45 -3.11 0.21 5.85
CA TRP A 45 -4.07 1.20 5.38
C TRP A 45 -3.42 2.53 4.94
N LEU A 46 -2.18 2.81 5.35
CA LEU A 46 -1.45 4.02 5.00
C LEU A 46 -0.71 3.84 3.68
N ASP A 47 -0.85 4.80 2.77
CA ASP A 47 -0.04 4.87 1.55
C ASP A 47 1.45 5.07 1.93
N PRO A 48 2.32 4.08 1.67
CA PRO A 48 3.71 4.14 2.13
C PRO A 48 4.50 5.30 1.54
N LYS A 49 4.13 5.77 0.34
CA LYS A 49 4.80 6.89 -0.33
C LYS A 49 4.49 8.22 0.37
N SER A 50 3.21 8.48 0.62
CA SER A 50 2.75 9.68 1.33
C SER A 50 3.33 9.73 2.74
N ARG A 51 3.28 8.61 3.46
CA ARG A 51 3.87 8.50 4.80
C ARG A 51 5.38 8.72 4.81
N LEU A 52 6.11 8.17 3.83
CA LEU A 52 7.54 8.41 3.71
C LEU A 52 7.85 9.88 3.44
N GLN A 53 7.09 10.52 2.54
CA GLN A 53 7.27 11.93 2.22
C GLN A 53 7.08 12.81 3.46
N GLU A 54 5.99 12.64 4.20
CA GLU A 54 5.72 13.41 5.43
C GLU A 54 6.84 13.22 6.47
N MET A 55 7.31 11.98 6.66
CA MET A 55 8.37 11.66 7.63
C MET A 55 9.70 12.32 7.26
N VAL A 56 10.10 12.23 5.99
CA VAL A 56 11.40 12.72 5.51
C VAL A 56 11.41 14.24 5.43
N GLN A 57 10.31 14.82 4.99
CA GLN A 57 10.19 16.27 4.88
C GLN A 57 10.15 16.93 6.27
N SER A 58 9.48 16.31 7.25
CA SER A 58 9.44 16.83 8.63
C SER A 58 10.76 16.65 9.39
N ARG A 59 11.51 15.56 9.15
CA ARG A 59 12.77 15.27 9.86
C ARG A 59 13.99 15.91 9.21
N ASP A 60 14.13 15.75 7.90
CA ASP A 60 15.36 16.08 7.18
C ASP A 60 15.18 17.25 6.19
N GLY A 61 13.94 17.69 5.94
CA GLY A 61 13.64 18.76 4.98
C GLY A 61 13.76 18.36 3.50
N PHE A 62 13.95 17.07 3.20
CA PHE A 62 14.11 16.56 1.84
C PHE A 62 12.81 15.93 1.29
N THR A 63 12.72 15.86 -0.03
CA THR A 63 11.65 15.13 -0.74
C THR A 63 12.21 13.81 -1.28
N PRO A 64 11.57 12.65 -1.01
CA PRO A 64 11.99 11.38 -1.58
C PRO A 64 11.90 11.35 -3.11
N ILE A 65 12.94 10.82 -3.77
CA ILE A 65 13.01 10.67 -5.23
C ILE A 65 13.03 9.19 -5.59
N TYR A 66 12.17 8.77 -6.50
CA TYR A 66 12.09 7.38 -6.97
C TYR A 66 12.74 7.24 -8.35
N LYS A 67 13.60 6.24 -8.53
CA LYS A 67 14.26 5.94 -9.82
C LYS A 67 14.15 4.45 -10.13
N VAL A 68 13.78 4.12 -11.36
CA VAL A 68 13.87 2.75 -11.86
C VAL A 68 15.34 2.41 -12.04
N THR A 69 15.81 1.34 -11.39
CA THR A 69 17.20 0.89 -11.41
C THR A 69 17.39 -0.30 -12.34
N SER A 70 16.37 -1.14 -12.51
CA SER A 70 16.33 -2.24 -13.48
C SER A 70 14.90 -2.49 -13.96
N GLU A 71 14.76 -3.02 -15.16
CA GLU A 71 13.52 -3.60 -15.66
C GLU A 71 13.83 -4.86 -16.49
N GLU A 72 13.22 -5.98 -16.12
CA GLU A 72 13.53 -7.31 -16.67
C GLU A 72 12.24 -8.07 -17.03
N GLY A 73 12.34 -9.03 -17.95
CA GLY A 73 11.20 -9.82 -18.41
C GLY A 73 10.51 -9.28 -19.67
N PRO A 74 9.60 -10.07 -20.27
CA PRO A 74 8.88 -9.68 -21.48
C PRO A 74 7.88 -8.56 -21.19
N ASP A 75 7.48 -7.80 -22.22
CA ASP A 75 6.63 -6.61 -22.05
C ASP A 75 5.30 -6.87 -21.31
N HIS A 76 4.77 -8.09 -21.38
CA HIS A 76 3.53 -8.49 -20.71
C HIS A 76 3.73 -9.07 -19.30
N ASP A 77 4.97 -9.26 -18.86
CA ASP A 77 5.34 -9.81 -17.54
C ASP A 77 6.65 -9.17 -17.06
N LYS A 78 6.70 -7.84 -17.11
CA LYS A 78 7.89 -7.06 -16.79
C LYS A 78 7.99 -6.84 -15.29
N MET A 79 9.15 -7.14 -14.71
CA MET A 79 9.49 -6.83 -13.33
C MET A 79 10.31 -5.54 -13.28
N PHE A 80 9.90 -4.58 -12.45
CA PHE A 80 10.60 -3.31 -12.26
C PHE A 80 11.26 -3.30 -10.89
N VAL A 81 12.51 -2.84 -10.85
CA VAL A 81 13.22 -2.52 -9.61
C VAL A 81 13.31 -1.01 -9.48
N VAL A 82 12.93 -0.48 -8.32
CA VAL A 82 12.91 0.94 -8.02
C VAL A 82 13.65 1.23 -6.72
N GLY A 83 14.60 2.17 -6.77
CA GLY A 83 15.23 2.75 -5.59
C GLY A 83 14.53 4.05 -5.17
N VAL A 84 14.38 4.26 -3.86
CA VAL A 84 14.00 5.54 -3.26
C VAL A 84 15.21 6.21 -2.61
N TYR A 85 15.45 7.45 -3.02
CA TYR A 85 16.61 8.24 -2.67
C TYR A 85 16.19 9.47 -1.86
N ILE A 86 16.95 9.77 -0.81
CA ILE A 86 16.77 10.94 0.03
C ILE A 86 18.13 11.63 0.15
N ASN A 87 18.19 12.91 -0.24
CA ASN A 87 19.46 13.65 -0.35
C ASN A 87 20.53 12.85 -1.12
N ASP A 88 20.14 12.33 -2.29
CA ASP A 88 20.93 11.47 -3.18
C ASP A 88 21.42 10.13 -2.61
N LYS A 89 21.06 9.77 -1.38
CA LYS A 89 21.39 8.47 -0.79
C LYS A 89 20.27 7.47 -1.03
N LEU A 90 20.61 6.26 -1.47
CA LEU A 90 19.66 5.16 -1.58
C LEU A 90 19.22 4.70 -0.19
N ILE A 91 17.94 4.90 0.12
CA ILE A 91 17.37 4.53 1.42
C ILE A 91 16.63 3.21 1.31
N GLY A 92 15.81 3.03 0.28
CA GLY A 92 15.02 1.81 0.10
C GLY A 92 15.05 1.34 -1.34
N GLU A 93 14.84 0.06 -1.54
CA GLU A 93 14.68 -0.55 -2.85
C GLU A 93 13.47 -1.48 -2.81
N GLY A 94 12.78 -1.61 -3.93
CA GLY A 94 11.64 -2.49 -4.03
C GLY A 94 11.36 -2.88 -5.47
N GLU A 95 10.78 -4.06 -5.61
CA GLU A 95 10.42 -4.64 -6.91
C GLU A 95 8.90 -4.79 -7.05
N GLY A 96 8.43 -4.90 -8.28
CA GLY A 96 7.04 -5.20 -8.58
C GLY A 96 6.71 -5.25 -10.07
N PRO A 97 5.53 -5.79 -10.43
CA PRO A 97 5.10 -5.97 -11.82
C PRO A 97 4.73 -4.65 -12.52
N SER A 98 4.84 -3.53 -11.81
CA SER A 98 4.70 -2.19 -12.37
C SER A 98 5.60 -1.21 -11.61
N LYS A 99 5.95 -0.10 -12.26
CA LYS A 99 6.72 0.98 -11.61
C LYS A 99 6.05 1.48 -10.33
N GLN A 100 4.71 1.56 -10.31
CA GLN A 100 3.97 1.99 -9.13
C GLN A 100 4.06 0.95 -7.99
N ALA A 101 3.90 -0.34 -8.30
CA ALA A 101 4.03 -1.40 -7.30
C ALA A 101 5.45 -1.42 -6.70
N ALA A 102 6.49 -1.35 -7.55
CA ALA A 102 7.88 -1.29 -7.13
C ALA A 102 8.17 -0.06 -6.23
N GLN A 103 7.60 1.11 -6.58
CA GLN A 103 7.70 2.32 -5.73
C GLN A 103 7.09 2.14 -4.34
N VAL A 104 5.93 1.49 -4.24
CA VAL A 104 5.27 1.21 -2.94
C VAL A 104 6.13 0.27 -2.10
N THR A 105 6.68 -0.78 -2.71
CA THR A 105 7.63 -1.70 -2.05
C THR A 105 8.88 -0.94 -1.57
N ALA A 106 9.47 -0.09 -2.41
CA ALA A 106 10.65 0.69 -2.08
C ALA A 106 10.40 1.68 -0.93
N ALA A 107 9.23 2.35 -0.94
CA ALA A 107 8.81 3.26 0.12
C ALA A 107 8.64 2.51 1.46
N THR A 108 8.04 1.32 1.42
CA THR A 108 7.87 0.46 2.60
C THR A 108 9.23 0.03 3.18
N ALA A 109 10.18 -0.33 2.32
CA ALA A 109 11.54 -0.66 2.73
C ALA A 109 12.26 0.54 3.37
N ALA A 110 12.11 1.74 2.80
CA ALA A 110 12.69 2.96 3.35
C ALA A 110 12.07 3.36 4.70
N LEU A 111 10.74 3.27 4.84
CA LEU A 111 10.05 3.53 6.11
C LEU A 111 10.57 2.65 7.24
N LYS A 112 10.82 1.37 6.99
CA LYS A 112 11.39 0.45 8.01
C LYS A 112 12.76 0.91 8.51
N LYS A 113 13.59 1.51 7.66
CA LYS A 113 14.89 2.07 8.05
C LYS A 113 14.72 3.37 8.85
N TYR A 114 13.90 4.29 8.35
CA TYR A 114 13.61 5.57 8.99
C TYR A 114 12.96 5.44 10.37
N ILE A 115 12.17 4.39 10.60
CA ILE A 115 11.57 4.11 11.91
C ILE A 115 12.62 3.53 12.88
N LYS A 116 13.56 2.69 12.39
CA LYS A 116 14.60 2.03 13.22
C LYS A 116 15.75 2.94 13.68
N GLU A 117 15.95 4.09 13.04
CA GLU A 117 16.96 5.08 13.48
C GLU A 117 16.46 5.97 14.64
N ASN A 118 15.36 5.59 15.30
CA ASN A 118 14.87 6.14 16.59
C ASN A 118 14.96 5.06 17.67
#